data_AF-A0AAV6BL40-F1
#
_entry.id   AF-A0AAV6BL40-F1
#
_cell.length_a   1.000
_cell.length_b   1.000
_cell.length_c   1.000
_cell.angle_alpha   90.00
_cell.angle_beta   90.00
_cell.angle_gamma   90.00
#
_symmetry.space_group_name_H-M   'P 1'
#
loop_
_entity.id
_entity.type
_entity.pdbx_description
1 polymer ?
#
loop_
_entity_poly.entity_id
_entity_poly.type
_entity_poly.pdbx_seq_one_letter_code
_entity_poly.pdbx_strand_id
1 'polypeptide(L)'
;MRVHTRVLLAVMGLAVSPLATTALAQHAGHGAASSPAPSAPAKSPTPISMEELHRRGGVPPGWKFTLPAGDPKIGREIFAKLECSKCHEVKPDFPRGERGTGDVGPELTGMGDHHPAEYFAQSIVDPNAVLLAGPGFVGADGRSVMPDYRDSVTFTELVDLVAYLKSLGGGHAHHRAPTREQTAGPYRVRVEYQSKGHDAHAHHGGGASTPAGHLMAFVFDGVTGEPVPYLPVSVVITTKTAPRTVRLSPMVGDDGFHYGADVTIPEGTTKLTLKVGVAALKTMGAAVGRFGKPVTVSFDWSE
;
A
#
# COMPACT_ATOMS: atom_id res chain seq x y z
N MET A 1 -33.91 -75.00 -23.67
CA MET A 1 -34.93 -73.96 -23.89
C MET A 1 -34.23 -72.81 -24.60
N ARG A 2 -34.26 -72.70 -25.95
CA ARG A 2 -35.28 -71.99 -26.79
C ARG A 2 -35.65 -70.64 -26.15
N VAL A 3 -35.46 -69.46 -26.75
CA VAL A 3 -35.85 -68.94 -28.08
C VAL A 3 -35.01 -67.67 -28.37
N HIS A 4 -34.25 -67.54 -29.48
CA HIS A 4 -34.50 -66.70 -30.69
C HIS A 4 -34.99 -65.25 -30.37
N THR A 5 -34.51 -64.15 -30.97
CA THR A 5 -34.77 -63.79 -32.37
C THR A 5 -34.07 -62.47 -32.78
N ARG A 6 -33.59 -62.52 -34.03
CA ARG A 6 -33.19 -61.55 -35.08
C ARG A 6 -33.60 -60.05 -34.97
N VAL A 7 -32.66 -59.13 -35.26
CA VAL A 7 -32.46 -58.33 -36.52
C VAL A 7 -33.43 -57.15 -36.70
N LEU A 8 -32.94 -55.91 -36.82
CA LEU A 8 -32.89 -55.09 -38.07
C LEU A 8 -32.45 -53.63 -37.82
N LEU A 9 -31.68 -53.12 -38.77
CA LEU A 9 -31.37 -51.70 -39.02
C LEU A 9 -32.64 -50.85 -39.22
N ALA A 10 -32.61 -49.58 -38.79
CA ALA A 10 -33.22 -48.47 -39.54
C ALA A 10 -32.55 -47.14 -39.17
N VAL A 11 -32.06 -46.44 -40.20
CA VAL A 11 -31.53 -45.07 -40.21
C VAL A 11 -32.60 -44.16 -40.84
N MET A 12 -32.52 -42.85 -40.55
CA MET A 12 -33.33 -41.71 -41.03
C MET A 12 -34.66 -41.49 -40.29
N GLY A 13 -35.07 -40.26 -39.95
CA GLY A 13 -34.54 -38.93 -40.24
C GLY A 13 -35.47 -37.84 -39.68
N LEU A 14 -34.98 -36.60 -39.70
CA LEU A 14 -35.67 -35.29 -39.66
C LEU A 14 -36.94 -35.12 -38.80
N ALA A 15 -36.94 -34.10 -37.93
CA ALA A 15 -37.70 -32.85 -38.16
C ALA A 15 -37.76 -31.90 -36.94
N VAL A 16 -37.37 -30.64 -37.19
CA VAL A 16 -38.10 -29.39 -36.88
C VAL A 16 -38.41 -29.04 -35.40
N SER A 17 -37.74 -27.98 -34.92
CA SER A 17 -38.11 -27.15 -33.75
C SER A 17 -39.42 -26.38 -34.00
N PRO A 18 -40.24 -26.05 -32.98
CA PRO A 18 -40.03 -24.78 -32.25
C PRO A 18 -40.55 -24.77 -30.79
N LEU A 19 -40.11 -23.80 -29.98
CA LEU A 19 -41.00 -22.98 -29.13
C LEU A 19 -40.20 -21.90 -28.43
N ALA A 20 -40.55 -20.66 -28.78
CA ALA A 20 -40.11 -19.45 -28.14
C ALA A 20 -40.86 -19.23 -26.82
N THR A 21 -40.15 -18.77 -25.80
CA THR A 21 -40.70 -17.95 -24.71
C THR A 21 -39.79 -16.75 -24.46
N THR A 22 -40.18 -15.62 -25.03
CA THR A 22 -39.98 -14.26 -24.50
C THR A 22 -40.81 -14.14 -23.19
N ALA A 23 -40.49 -13.42 -22.12
CA ALA A 23 -39.81 -12.14 -21.96
C ALA A 23 -39.54 -11.85 -20.45
N LEU A 24 -38.57 -10.97 -20.17
CA LEU A 24 -38.49 -9.88 -19.14
C LEU A 24 -38.83 -10.21 -17.65
N ALA A 25 -38.16 -9.71 -16.61
CA ALA A 25 -37.12 -8.70 -16.43
C ALA A 25 -36.64 -8.69 -14.96
N GLN A 26 -35.48 -8.05 -14.73
CA GLN A 26 -35.04 -7.37 -13.51
C GLN A 26 -34.65 -8.20 -12.28
N HIS A 27 -33.34 -8.31 -12.04
CA HIS A 27 -32.68 -7.67 -10.89
C HIS A 27 -31.20 -7.44 -11.25
N ALA A 28 -30.86 -6.18 -11.50
CA ALA A 28 -29.50 -5.71 -11.65
C ALA A 28 -28.96 -5.29 -10.28
N GLY A 29 -27.70 -5.65 -10.03
CA GLY A 29 -26.83 -4.95 -9.08
C GLY A 29 -26.36 -5.79 -7.91
N HIS A 30 -25.25 -6.52 -8.09
CA HIS A 30 -24.27 -6.73 -7.02
C HIS A 30 -22.85 -6.72 -7.59
N GLY A 31 -21.98 -6.02 -6.86
CA GLY A 31 -20.67 -5.52 -7.24
C GLY A 31 -19.80 -6.47 -8.04
N ALA A 32 -19.36 -5.99 -9.21
CA ALA A 32 -18.11 -6.41 -9.77
C ALA A 32 -17.00 -6.02 -8.78
N ALA A 33 -16.49 -7.01 -8.06
CA ALA A 33 -15.24 -6.90 -7.33
C ALA A 33 -14.20 -6.31 -8.29
N SER A 34 -13.76 -5.09 -8.01
CA SER A 34 -12.66 -4.47 -8.72
C SER A 34 -11.42 -5.29 -8.39
N SER A 35 -11.08 -6.22 -9.28
CA SER A 35 -9.79 -6.90 -9.23
C SER A 35 -8.72 -5.82 -9.25
N PRO A 36 -7.75 -5.81 -8.32
CA PRO A 36 -6.64 -4.88 -8.41
C PRO A 36 -5.98 -5.09 -9.78
N ALA A 37 -5.80 -3.99 -10.51
CA ALA A 37 -5.17 -4.02 -11.81
C ALA A 37 -3.83 -4.77 -11.71
N PRO A 38 -3.51 -5.67 -12.65
CA PRO A 38 -2.22 -6.34 -12.65
C PRO A 38 -1.13 -5.27 -12.66
N SER A 39 -0.22 -5.38 -11.70
CA SER A 39 1.02 -4.59 -11.68
C SER A 39 1.63 -4.67 -13.07
N ALA A 40 1.87 -3.52 -13.70
CA ALA A 40 2.44 -3.46 -15.04
C ALA A 40 3.67 -4.38 -15.11
N PRO A 41 3.87 -5.16 -16.19
CA PRO A 41 4.99 -6.07 -16.30
C PRO A 41 6.28 -5.28 -16.12
N ALA A 42 7.08 -5.68 -15.12
CA ALA A 42 8.40 -5.10 -14.90
C ALA A 42 9.16 -5.17 -16.23
N LYS A 43 9.60 -4.01 -16.75
CA LYS A 43 10.44 -3.95 -17.94
C LYS A 43 11.62 -4.90 -17.74
N SER A 44 11.90 -5.75 -18.73
CA SER A 44 13.06 -6.64 -18.68
C SER A 44 14.31 -5.83 -18.33
N PRO A 45 15.09 -6.25 -17.31
CA PRO A 45 16.27 -5.50 -16.91
C PRO A 45 17.20 -5.32 -18.10
N THR A 46 17.62 -4.08 -18.37
CA THR A 46 18.64 -3.82 -19.37
C THR A 46 20.00 -4.29 -18.80
N PRO A 47 20.78 -5.08 -19.54
CA PRO A 47 22.11 -5.50 -19.08
C PRO A 47 23.00 -4.28 -18.76
N ILE A 48 23.72 -4.32 -17.63
CA ILE A 48 24.76 -3.35 -17.24
C ILE A 48 26.12 -4.05 -17.29
N SER A 49 27.16 -3.36 -17.80
CA SER A 49 28.52 -3.90 -17.78
C SER A 49 29.11 -3.83 -16.37
N MET A 50 30.06 -4.71 -16.05
CA MET A 50 30.76 -4.68 -14.76
C MET A 50 31.48 -3.35 -14.51
N GLU A 51 32.11 -2.78 -15.54
CA GLU A 51 32.77 -1.47 -15.45
C GLU A 51 31.77 -0.36 -15.11
N GLU A 52 30.62 -0.34 -15.76
CA GLU A 52 29.58 0.67 -15.49
C GLU A 52 28.94 0.49 -14.12
N LEU A 53 28.77 -0.76 -13.67
CA LEU A 53 28.28 -1.07 -12.33
C LEU A 53 29.24 -0.53 -11.25
N HIS A 54 30.55 -0.78 -11.40
CA HIS A 54 31.56 -0.26 -10.48
C HIS A 54 31.64 1.27 -10.50
N ARG A 55 31.55 1.88 -11.70
CA ARG A 55 31.51 3.34 -11.86
C ARG A 55 30.31 3.97 -11.12
N ARG A 56 29.21 3.22 -10.96
CA ARG A 56 27.99 3.64 -10.26
C ARG A 56 27.93 3.22 -8.79
N GLY A 57 29.03 2.73 -8.21
CA GLY A 57 29.11 2.40 -6.79
C GLY A 57 28.76 0.95 -6.44
N GLY A 58 28.75 0.04 -7.42
CA GLY A 58 28.68 -1.41 -7.19
C GLY A 58 27.27 -2.02 -7.21
N VAL A 59 26.21 -1.20 -7.22
CA VAL A 59 24.82 -1.63 -7.43
C VAL A 59 24.13 -0.75 -8.48
N PRO A 60 23.13 -1.26 -9.22
CA PRO A 60 22.38 -0.42 -10.15
C PRO A 60 21.69 0.76 -9.45
N PRO A 61 21.55 1.93 -10.10
CA PRO A 61 20.79 3.04 -9.53
C PRO A 61 19.35 2.62 -9.21
N GLY A 62 18.88 2.95 -8.00
CA GLY A 62 17.55 2.56 -7.51
C GLY A 62 17.41 1.06 -7.20
N TRP A 63 18.51 0.31 -7.15
CA TRP A 63 18.47 -1.09 -6.75
C TRP A 63 18.03 -1.21 -5.29
N LYS A 64 17.06 -2.10 -5.07
CA LYS A 64 16.59 -2.52 -3.75
C LYS A 64 16.43 -4.04 -3.81
N PHE A 65 16.81 -4.73 -2.74
CA PHE A 65 16.43 -6.13 -2.59
C PHE A 65 14.91 -6.25 -2.45
N THR A 66 14.29 -7.06 -3.30
CA THR A 66 12.87 -7.39 -3.26
C THR A 66 12.70 -8.89 -3.22
N LEU A 67 11.67 -9.37 -2.51
CA LEU A 67 11.35 -10.79 -2.50
C LEU A 67 10.78 -11.22 -3.85
N PRO A 68 11.14 -12.41 -4.36
CA PRO A 68 10.48 -13.00 -5.53
C PRO A 68 9.02 -13.33 -5.20
N ALA A 69 8.24 -13.64 -6.25
CA ALA A 69 6.86 -14.12 -6.06
C ALA A 69 6.86 -15.51 -5.40
N GLY A 70 6.03 -15.67 -4.36
CA GLY A 70 5.76 -16.95 -3.69
C GLY A 70 4.35 -17.44 -3.91
N ASP A 71 4.03 -18.62 -3.37
CA ASP A 71 2.70 -19.22 -3.37
C ASP A 71 1.96 -18.96 -2.04
N PRO A 72 0.89 -18.15 -2.03
CA PRO A 72 0.14 -17.86 -0.81
C PRO A 72 -0.57 -19.08 -0.20
N LYS A 73 -0.84 -20.14 -0.98
CA LYS A 73 -1.44 -21.36 -0.45
C LYS A 73 -0.43 -22.14 0.39
N ILE A 74 0.78 -22.30 -0.12
CA ILE A 74 1.90 -22.91 0.62
C ILE A 74 2.23 -22.05 1.84
N GLY A 75 2.25 -20.72 1.68
CA GLY A 75 2.44 -19.79 2.79
C GLY A 75 1.43 -19.95 3.92
N ARG A 76 0.15 -20.18 3.59
CA ARG A 76 -0.90 -20.45 4.58
C ARG A 76 -0.64 -21.74 5.35
N GLU A 77 -0.16 -22.79 4.68
CA GLU A 77 0.21 -24.05 5.33
C GLU A 77 1.41 -23.86 6.26
N ILE A 78 2.40 -23.07 5.85
CA ILE A 78 3.56 -22.71 6.67
C ILE A 78 3.13 -21.90 7.90
N PHE A 79 2.23 -20.93 7.75
CA PHE A 79 1.68 -20.14 8.85
C PHE A 79 1.05 -21.04 9.92
N ALA A 80 0.31 -22.08 9.51
CA ALA A 80 -0.25 -23.07 10.41
C ALA A 80 0.83 -23.98 11.03
N LYS A 81 1.78 -24.47 10.23
CA LYS A 81 2.90 -25.35 10.66
C LYS A 81 3.78 -24.69 11.72
N LEU A 82 4.06 -23.40 11.58
CA LEU A 82 4.85 -22.61 12.53
C LEU A 82 4.01 -22.11 13.72
N GLU A 83 2.72 -22.46 13.75
CA GLU A 83 1.76 -22.08 14.78
C GLU A 83 1.69 -20.56 14.99
N CYS A 84 1.87 -19.77 13.93
CA CYS A 84 1.81 -18.30 13.98
C CYS A 84 0.46 -17.81 14.54
N SER A 85 -0.61 -18.59 14.34
CA SER A 85 -1.95 -18.33 14.87
C SER A 85 -2.06 -18.38 16.40
N LYS A 86 -1.03 -18.86 17.11
CA LYS A 86 -0.99 -18.78 18.59
C LYS A 86 -0.85 -17.34 19.09
N CYS A 87 -0.25 -16.46 18.28
CA CYS A 87 -0.02 -15.06 18.64
C CYS A 87 -0.80 -14.09 17.73
N HIS A 88 -0.94 -14.43 16.44
CA HIS A 88 -1.58 -13.56 15.45
C HIS A 88 -2.96 -14.07 15.05
N GLU A 89 -3.94 -13.17 15.01
CA GLU A 89 -5.26 -13.45 14.45
C GLU A 89 -5.29 -13.12 12.94
N VAL A 90 -5.98 -13.96 12.16
CA VAL A 90 -6.28 -13.73 10.73
C VAL A 90 -7.72 -14.19 10.48
N LYS A 91 -8.64 -13.30 10.15
CA LYS A 91 -10.05 -13.63 9.88
C LYS A 91 -10.27 -13.87 8.39
N PRO A 92 -11.09 -14.87 8.00
CA PRO A 92 -11.74 -15.87 8.84
C PRO A 92 -10.87 -17.14 9.08
N ASP A 93 -9.68 -17.20 8.50
CA ASP A 93 -8.88 -18.43 8.36
C ASP A 93 -8.28 -18.98 9.67
N PHE A 94 -7.85 -18.09 10.56
CA PHE A 94 -7.22 -18.34 11.84
C PHE A 94 -7.77 -17.35 12.89
N PRO A 95 -9.06 -17.45 13.26
CA PRO A 95 -9.67 -16.55 14.23
C PRO A 95 -9.08 -16.80 15.62
N ARG A 96 -9.14 -15.79 16.48
CA ARG A 96 -8.71 -15.92 17.87
C ARG A 96 -9.49 -17.04 18.57
N GLY A 97 -8.77 -18.02 19.12
CA GLY A 97 -9.37 -19.08 19.94
C GLY A 97 -9.69 -18.59 21.37
N GLU A 98 -10.68 -19.21 22.03
CA GLU A 98 -11.07 -18.92 23.42
C GLU A 98 -9.97 -19.23 24.48
N ARG A 99 -8.88 -19.89 24.07
CA ARG A 99 -7.82 -20.40 24.96
C ARG A 99 -6.40 -20.04 24.53
N GLY A 100 -6.23 -18.91 23.82
CA GLY A 100 -4.92 -18.29 23.61
C GLY A 100 -4.66 -17.25 24.69
N THR A 101 -3.43 -17.11 25.17
CA THR A 101 -3.00 -15.95 25.97
C THR A 101 -3.19 -14.71 25.12
N GLY A 102 -4.37 -14.08 25.24
CA GLY A 102 -4.80 -13.00 24.37
C GLY A 102 -3.79 -11.84 24.36
N ASP A 103 -3.58 -11.29 23.17
CA ASP A 103 -2.91 -10.01 22.91
C ASP A 103 -1.37 -10.00 22.85
N VAL A 104 -0.71 -11.11 22.48
CA VAL A 104 0.76 -11.10 22.28
C VAL A 104 1.17 -10.50 20.94
N GLY A 105 0.50 -10.85 19.83
CA GLY A 105 0.84 -10.38 18.49
C GLY A 105 -0.21 -9.43 17.89
N PRO A 106 0.18 -8.48 17.02
CA PRO A 106 -0.78 -7.67 16.27
C PRO A 106 -1.66 -8.53 15.36
N GLU A 107 -2.89 -8.08 15.15
CA GLU A 107 -3.85 -8.67 14.21
C GLU A 107 -3.34 -8.52 12.76
N LEU A 108 -3.47 -9.57 11.94
CA LEU A 108 -2.88 -9.62 10.59
C LEU A 108 -3.91 -9.56 9.45
N THR A 109 -5.20 -9.55 9.73
CA THR A 109 -6.25 -9.34 8.70
C THR A 109 -6.10 -7.95 8.10
N GLY A 110 -6.13 -7.86 6.77
CA GLY A 110 -5.96 -6.59 6.05
C GLY A 110 -4.48 -6.17 5.90
N MET A 111 -3.55 -6.71 6.68
CA MET A 111 -2.17 -6.19 6.75
C MET A 111 -1.39 -6.31 5.43
N GLY A 112 -1.84 -7.16 4.50
CA GLY A 112 -1.30 -7.23 3.16
C GLY A 112 -1.27 -5.88 2.44
N ASP A 113 -2.24 -4.98 2.70
CA ASP A 113 -2.30 -3.64 2.09
C ASP A 113 -1.48 -2.59 2.84
N HIS A 114 -1.05 -2.89 4.07
CA HIS A 114 -0.37 -1.92 4.95
C HIS A 114 1.15 -1.98 4.85
N HIS A 115 1.72 -3.14 4.58
CA HIS A 115 3.18 -3.34 4.61
C HIS A 115 3.76 -3.88 3.29
N PRO A 116 5.00 -3.50 2.94
CA PRO A 116 5.72 -4.15 1.85
C PRO A 116 6.12 -5.58 2.24
N ALA A 117 6.36 -6.42 1.23
CA ALA A 117 6.74 -7.83 1.45
C ALA A 117 8.02 -7.96 2.29
N GLU A 118 8.99 -7.06 2.05
CA GLU A 118 10.27 -7.11 2.78
C GLU A 118 10.12 -6.80 4.27
N TYR A 119 9.12 -6.00 4.67
CA TYR A 119 8.85 -5.73 6.08
C TYR A 119 8.38 -7.00 6.80
N PHE A 120 7.45 -7.76 6.20
CA PHE A 120 7.03 -9.05 6.76
C PHE A 120 8.19 -10.03 6.86
N ALA A 121 9.04 -10.14 5.83
CA ALA A 121 10.21 -11.01 5.91
C ALA A 121 11.15 -10.61 7.06
N GLN A 122 11.46 -9.32 7.20
CA GLN A 122 12.33 -8.84 8.27
C GLN A 122 11.71 -9.11 9.64
N SER A 123 10.41 -8.87 9.83
CA SER A 123 9.73 -9.18 11.10
C SER A 123 9.80 -10.65 11.47
N ILE A 124 9.84 -11.57 10.50
CA ILE A 124 9.93 -13.02 10.73
C ILE A 124 11.35 -13.48 11.09
N VAL A 125 12.38 -12.98 10.40
CA VAL A 125 13.77 -13.46 10.56
C VAL A 125 14.68 -12.52 11.37
N ASP A 126 14.17 -11.34 11.75
CA ASP A 126 14.81 -10.38 12.63
C ASP A 126 13.74 -9.53 13.36
N PRO A 127 12.96 -10.15 14.28
CA PRO A 127 11.87 -9.48 14.98
C PRO A 127 12.33 -8.33 15.89
N ASN A 128 13.64 -8.16 16.11
CA ASN A 128 14.20 -7.05 16.89
C ASN A 128 14.61 -5.86 16.02
N ALA A 129 14.52 -5.95 14.70
CA ALA A 129 14.82 -4.84 13.79
C ALA A 129 13.87 -3.65 13.98
N VAL A 130 12.61 -3.92 14.34
CA VAL A 130 11.59 -2.92 14.64
C VAL A 130 10.79 -3.39 15.86
N LEU A 131 10.93 -2.70 16.98
CA LEU A 131 10.16 -2.98 18.19
C LEU A 131 8.90 -2.11 18.20
N LEU A 132 7.74 -2.75 18.36
CA LEU A 132 6.47 -2.04 18.47
C LEU A 132 6.34 -1.45 19.88
N ALA A 133 6.13 -0.13 19.95
CA ALA A 133 5.77 0.53 21.18
C ALA A 133 4.33 0.15 21.57
N GLY A 134 4.16 -0.49 22.71
CA GLY A 134 2.86 -0.92 23.20
C GLY A 134 2.99 -2.04 24.23
N PRO A 135 1.97 -2.23 25.09
CA PRO A 135 2.00 -3.32 26.06
C PRO A 135 1.99 -4.67 25.34
N GLY A 136 2.84 -5.61 25.78
CA GLY A 136 2.79 -7.01 25.35
C GLY A 136 3.69 -7.41 24.17
N PHE A 137 4.19 -6.46 23.37
CA PHE A 137 5.04 -6.78 22.20
C PHE A 137 6.53 -6.94 22.51
N VAL A 138 6.97 -6.42 23.66
CA VAL A 138 8.37 -6.43 24.09
C VAL A 138 8.47 -7.10 25.46
N GLY A 139 9.36 -8.08 25.58
CA GLY A 139 9.64 -8.80 26.82
C GLY A 139 10.41 -7.96 27.85
N ALA A 140 10.55 -8.49 29.06
CA ALA A 140 11.28 -7.81 30.14
C ALA A 140 12.78 -7.61 29.83
N ASP A 141 13.32 -8.35 28.87
CA ASP A 141 14.68 -8.22 28.35
C ASP A 141 14.84 -7.14 27.27
N GLY A 142 13.76 -6.42 26.94
CA GLY A 142 13.75 -5.37 25.93
C GLY A 142 13.73 -5.89 24.49
N ARG A 143 13.44 -7.19 24.28
CA ARG A 143 13.39 -7.83 22.96
C ARG A 143 11.96 -8.13 22.53
N SER A 144 11.74 -8.30 21.23
CA SER A 144 10.44 -8.75 20.72
C SER A 144 10.03 -10.09 21.33
N VAL A 145 8.76 -10.21 21.70
CA VAL A 145 8.16 -11.50 22.12
C VAL A 145 7.95 -12.46 20.94
N MET A 146 7.99 -11.93 19.70
CA MET A 146 7.96 -12.76 18.49
C MET A 146 9.28 -13.52 18.36
N PRO A 147 9.26 -14.85 18.22
CA PRO A 147 10.47 -15.64 18.01
C PRO A 147 11.19 -15.26 16.70
N ASP A 148 12.52 -15.42 16.68
CA ASP A 148 13.31 -15.33 15.46
C ASP A 148 13.25 -16.66 14.70
N TYR A 149 12.73 -16.64 13.47
CA TYR A 149 12.55 -17.84 12.65
C TYR A 149 13.67 -18.08 11.64
N ARG A 150 14.77 -17.31 11.63
CA ARG A 150 15.84 -17.43 10.61
C ARG A 150 16.39 -18.84 10.42
N ASP A 151 16.47 -19.60 11.51
CA ASP A 151 17.01 -20.97 11.51
C ASP A 151 15.89 -22.03 11.42
N SER A 152 14.63 -21.59 11.38
CA SER A 152 13.42 -22.44 11.37
C SER A 152 12.68 -22.45 10.04
N VAL A 153 13.05 -21.57 9.10
CA VAL A 153 12.46 -21.51 7.76
C VAL A 153 13.55 -21.47 6.70
N THR A 154 13.31 -22.14 5.59
CA THR A 154 14.10 -21.93 4.37
C THR A 154 13.74 -20.60 3.72
N PHE A 155 14.60 -20.10 2.83
CA PHE A 155 14.29 -18.90 2.04
C PHE A 155 13.01 -19.06 1.21
N THR A 156 12.75 -20.25 0.65
CA THR A 156 11.52 -20.55 -0.08
C THR A 156 10.30 -20.50 0.84
N GLU A 157 10.35 -21.14 2.00
CA GLU A 157 9.26 -21.08 2.98
C GLU A 157 8.97 -19.64 3.44
N LEU A 158 10.02 -18.83 3.65
CA LEU A 158 9.86 -17.41 3.98
C LEU A 158 9.15 -16.64 2.85
N VAL A 159 9.55 -16.85 1.59
CA VAL A 159 8.94 -16.21 0.42
C VAL A 159 7.46 -16.57 0.30
N ASP A 160 7.11 -17.86 0.45
CA ASP A 160 5.72 -18.34 0.38
C ASP A 160 4.89 -17.81 1.56
N LEU A 161 5.44 -17.84 2.78
CA LEU A 161 4.80 -17.28 3.97
C LEU A 161 4.50 -15.78 3.80
N VAL A 162 5.47 -15.01 3.28
CA VAL A 162 5.25 -13.58 2.98
C VAL A 162 4.22 -13.39 1.88
N ALA A 163 4.18 -14.26 0.87
CA ALA A 163 3.14 -14.21 -0.16
C ALA A 163 1.74 -14.40 0.44
N TYR A 164 1.58 -15.31 1.41
CA TYR A 164 0.34 -15.45 2.17
C TYR A 164 -0.02 -14.17 2.94
N LEU A 165 0.90 -13.61 3.74
CA LEU A 165 0.65 -12.38 4.48
C LEU A 165 0.30 -11.20 3.57
N LYS A 166 0.94 -11.09 2.40
CA LYS A 166 0.62 -10.10 1.38
C LYS A 166 -0.75 -10.30 0.75
N SER A 167 -1.26 -11.54 0.70
CA SER A 167 -2.60 -11.85 0.19
C SER A 167 -3.72 -11.45 1.14
N LEU A 168 -3.42 -11.18 2.42
CA LEU A 168 -4.40 -10.79 3.44
C LEU A 168 -4.92 -9.34 3.28
N GLY A 169 -5.12 -8.84 2.06
CA GLY A 169 -5.69 -7.52 1.82
C GLY A 169 -7.21 -7.45 2.04
N GLY A 170 -7.77 -6.25 2.12
CA GLY A 170 -9.23 -6.03 2.12
C GLY A 170 -9.97 -6.21 3.46
N GLY A 171 -9.27 -6.43 4.58
CA GLY A 171 -9.82 -6.35 5.94
C GLY A 171 -10.15 -4.92 6.37
N HIS A 172 -11.07 -4.74 7.33
CA HIS A 172 -11.47 -3.41 7.83
C HIS A 172 -10.24 -2.58 8.20
N ALA A 173 -9.95 -1.57 7.36
CA ALA A 173 -8.84 -0.67 7.51
C ALA A 173 -8.91 0.03 8.87
N HIS A 174 -8.05 -0.37 9.82
CA HIS A 174 -7.63 0.57 10.86
C HIS A 174 -6.90 1.70 10.15
N HIS A 175 -7.51 2.89 10.17
CA HIS A 175 -7.17 4.12 9.44
C HIS A 175 -5.73 4.23 8.92
N ARG A 176 -5.46 3.61 7.76
CA ARG A 176 -4.50 4.19 6.82
C ARG A 176 -5.30 5.22 6.04
N ALA A 177 -5.09 6.51 6.31
CA ALA A 177 -5.57 7.53 5.39
C ALA A 177 -5.14 7.10 3.97
N PRO A 178 -6.04 7.09 2.97
CA PRO A 178 -5.70 6.63 1.64
C PRO A 178 -4.43 7.37 1.21
N THR A 179 -3.40 6.66 0.77
CA THR A 179 -2.15 7.29 0.33
C THR A 179 -2.53 8.29 -0.76
N ARG A 180 -2.58 9.59 -0.43
CA ARG A 180 -2.96 10.66 -1.36
C ARG A 180 -1.74 10.95 -2.23
N GLU A 181 -1.38 9.98 -3.07
CA GLU A 181 -0.24 10.03 -3.99
C GLU A 181 -0.72 10.02 -5.45
N GLN A 182 -0.20 10.94 -6.25
CA GLN A 182 -0.53 11.10 -7.66
C GLN A 182 0.68 11.51 -8.48
N THR A 183 0.72 11.09 -9.75
CA THR A 183 1.73 11.54 -10.71
C THR A 183 1.27 12.80 -11.42
N ALA A 184 2.15 13.80 -11.54
CA ALA A 184 1.91 15.04 -12.27
C ALA A 184 3.18 15.50 -13.00
N GLY A 185 3.15 15.40 -14.34
CA GLY A 185 4.33 15.68 -15.16
C GLY A 185 5.51 14.76 -14.76
N PRO A 186 6.70 15.30 -14.46
CA PRO A 186 7.86 14.51 -14.06
C PRO A 186 7.82 14.10 -12.58
N TYR A 187 6.78 14.47 -11.83
CA TYR A 187 6.74 14.29 -10.38
C TYR A 187 5.78 13.19 -9.96
N ARG A 188 6.11 12.55 -8.84
CA ARG A 188 5.20 11.78 -8.01
C ARG A 188 5.00 12.56 -6.71
N VAL A 189 3.77 12.95 -6.42
CA VAL A 189 3.42 13.87 -5.35
C VAL A 189 2.52 13.17 -4.35
N ARG A 190 2.92 13.15 -3.07
CA ARG A 190 2.14 12.62 -1.95
C ARG A 190 1.80 13.74 -0.97
N VAL A 191 0.56 13.74 -0.47
CA VAL A 191 0.08 14.74 0.50
C VAL A 191 -0.38 14.06 1.78
N GLU A 192 0.05 14.59 2.92
CA GLU A 192 -0.31 14.11 4.24
C GLU A 192 -0.67 15.27 5.16
N TYR A 193 -1.56 15.03 6.11
CA TYR A 193 -1.94 16.01 7.11
C TYR A 193 -1.94 15.35 8.48
N GLN A 194 -1.09 15.84 9.37
CA GLN A 194 -1.03 15.43 10.76
C GLN A 194 -1.83 16.44 11.59
N SER A 195 -2.99 16.03 12.09
CA SER A 195 -3.73 16.85 13.06
C SER A 195 -2.99 16.84 14.40
N LYS A 196 -3.05 17.95 15.14
CA LYS A 196 -2.67 17.97 16.55
C LYS A 196 -3.77 17.22 17.31
N GLY A 197 -3.50 15.96 17.67
CA GLY A 197 -4.45 15.12 18.39
C GLY A 197 -4.95 15.75 19.71
N HIS A 198 -6.13 15.34 20.14
CA HIS A 198 -6.76 15.68 21.41
C HIS A 198 -6.09 15.03 22.65
N ASP A 199 -4.82 14.63 22.56
CA ASP A 199 -4.08 13.90 23.60
C ASP A 199 -2.99 14.75 24.25
N ALA A 200 -3.25 16.04 24.46
CA ALA A 200 -2.45 16.89 25.31
C ALA A 200 -3.31 17.35 26.49
N HIS A 201 -2.94 16.91 27.69
CA HIS A 201 -3.47 17.45 28.95
C HIS A 201 -3.52 18.98 28.87
N ALA A 202 -4.74 19.51 28.80
CA ALA A 202 -5.01 20.91 28.60
C ALA A 202 -4.51 21.71 29.81
N HIS A 203 -3.34 22.32 29.68
CA HIS A 203 -3.01 23.49 30.47
C HIS A 203 -3.75 24.69 29.86
N HIS A 204 -4.70 25.23 30.63
CA HIS A 204 -5.44 26.44 30.30
C HIS A 204 -4.49 27.62 30.06
N GLY A 205 -4.60 28.25 28.89
CA GLY A 205 -4.24 29.66 28.72
C GLY A 205 -3.61 30.03 27.37
N GLY A 206 -4.33 30.84 26.59
CA GLY A 206 -3.73 31.70 25.56
C GLY A 206 -4.45 31.67 24.22
N GLY A 207 -4.86 32.84 23.73
CA GLY A 207 -5.65 33.03 22.52
C GLY A 207 -4.83 33.16 21.22
N ALA A 208 -5.59 33.39 20.13
CA ALA A 208 -5.23 33.41 18.71
C ALA A 208 -5.03 32.03 18.07
N SER A 209 -5.51 31.89 16.84
CA SER A 209 -5.71 30.63 16.11
C SER A 209 -4.43 29.82 15.88
N THR A 210 -4.07 28.97 16.84
CA THR A 210 -3.03 27.96 16.63
C THR A 210 -3.46 27.04 15.49
N PRO A 211 -2.62 26.83 14.46
CA PRO A 211 -2.95 25.88 13.40
C PRO A 211 -3.19 24.48 13.97
N ALA A 212 -4.29 23.88 13.54
CA ALA A 212 -4.81 22.61 14.07
C ALA A 212 -4.03 21.37 13.59
N GLY A 213 -3.06 21.55 12.69
CA GLY A 213 -2.24 20.47 12.18
C GLY A 213 -1.13 20.96 11.27
N HIS A 214 -0.37 19.99 10.76
CA HIS A 214 0.75 20.18 9.86
C HIS A 214 0.44 19.50 8.52
N LEU A 215 0.39 20.28 7.43
CA LEU A 215 0.18 19.78 6.08
C LEU A 215 1.52 19.59 5.39
N MET A 216 1.77 18.40 4.87
CA MET A 216 3.00 18.00 4.19
C MET A 216 2.73 17.63 2.73
N ALA A 217 3.65 18.03 1.87
CA ALA A 217 3.71 17.65 0.47
C ALA A 217 5.09 17.06 0.18
N PHE A 218 5.12 15.78 -0.17
CA PHE A 218 6.31 15.07 -0.63
C PHE A 218 6.33 15.09 -2.16
N VAL A 219 7.37 15.67 -2.75
CA VAL A 219 7.51 15.80 -4.21
C VAL A 219 8.76 15.04 -4.66
N PHE A 220 8.55 13.91 -5.31
CA PHE A 220 9.60 13.02 -5.80
C PHE A 220 9.75 13.13 -7.31
N ASP A 221 10.97 12.94 -7.83
CA ASP A 221 11.21 12.68 -9.24
C ASP A 221 10.59 11.33 -9.61
N GLY A 222 9.66 11.34 -10.56
CA GLY A 222 8.95 10.14 -10.99
C GLY A 222 9.85 9.09 -11.66
N VAL A 223 11.07 9.46 -12.07
CA VAL A 223 12.04 8.52 -12.64
C VAL A 223 12.91 7.88 -11.59
N THR A 224 13.52 8.69 -10.70
CA THR A 224 14.52 8.21 -9.74
C THR A 224 13.93 7.85 -8.39
N GLY A 225 12.75 8.38 -8.06
CA GLY A 225 12.13 8.27 -6.74
C GLY A 225 12.71 9.22 -5.69
N GLU A 226 13.74 10.01 -6.03
CA GLU A 226 14.40 10.94 -5.12
C GLU A 226 13.55 12.19 -4.85
N PRO A 227 13.61 12.79 -3.65
CA PRO A 227 12.96 14.06 -3.36
C PRO A 227 13.54 15.19 -4.22
N VAL A 228 12.68 16.09 -4.71
CA VAL A 228 13.10 17.24 -5.52
C VAL A 228 13.09 18.52 -4.67
N PRO A 229 14.26 19.03 -4.23
CA PRO A 229 14.36 20.26 -3.44
C PRO A 229 14.20 21.52 -4.31
N TYR A 230 14.18 22.69 -3.67
CA TYR A 230 14.16 24.01 -4.32
C TYR A 230 13.00 24.25 -5.30
N LEU A 231 11.83 23.68 -5.00
CA LEU A 231 10.58 23.94 -5.70
C LEU A 231 9.78 25.00 -4.94
N PRO A 232 9.21 26.01 -5.63
CA PRO A 232 8.13 26.80 -5.04
C PRO A 232 6.86 25.95 -5.04
N VAL A 233 6.39 25.56 -3.85
CA VAL A 233 5.18 24.75 -3.67
C VAL A 233 4.11 25.55 -2.93
N SER A 234 2.88 25.48 -3.43
CA SER A 234 1.70 26.01 -2.76
C SER A 234 0.53 25.05 -2.89
N VAL A 235 -0.43 25.14 -1.99
CA VAL A 235 -1.66 24.36 -2.01
C VAL A 235 -2.86 25.31 -2.00
N VAL A 236 -3.85 25.02 -2.84
CA VAL A 236 -5.17 25.64 -2.81
C VAL A 236 -6.10 24.68 -2.08
N ILE A 237 -6.62 25.12 -0.94
CA ILE A 237 -7.59 24.39 -0.12
C ILE A 237 -8.97 24.88 -0.56
N THR A 238 -9.73 24.01 -1.23
CA THR A 238 -11.04 24.34 -1.78
C THR A 238 -12.14 23.85 -0.85
N THR A 239 -13.01 24.78 -0.43
CA THR A 239 -14.23 24.50 0.32
C THR A 239 -15.46 24.88 -0.50
N LYS A 240 -16.66 24.65 0.04
CA LYS A 240 -17.92 25.07 -0.60
C LYS A 240 -18.10 26.59 -0.67
N THR A 241 -17.42 27.36 0.18
CA THR A 241 -17.61 28.81 0.29
C THR A 241 -16.55 29.60 -0.45
N ALA A 242 -15.26 29.33 -0.21
CA ALA A 242 -14.16 30.02 -0.90
C ALA A 242 -12.84 29.23 -0.82
N PRO A 243 -12.06 29.13 -1.91
CA PRO A 243 -10.73 28.55 -1.88
C PRO A 243 -9.72 29.50 -1.23
N ARG A 244 -8.76 28.94 -0.49
CA ARG A 244 -7.61 29.69 0.06
C ARG A 244 -6.29 29.07 -0.38
N THR A 245 -5.28 29.90 -0.62
CA THR A 245 -3.94 29.44 -1.02
C THR A 245 -2.97 29.53 0.15
N VAL A 246 -2.17 28.48 0.36
CA VAL A 246 -1.11 28.39 1.37
C VAL A 246 0.20 28.07 0.66
N ARG A 247 1.27 28.80 1.00
CA ARG A 247 2.63 28.47 0.54
C ARG A 247 3.25 27.44 1.47
N LEU A 248 3.88 26.41 0.90
CA LEU A 248 4.58 25.38 1.65
C LEU A 248 6.09 25.67 1.62
N SER A 249 6.75 25.53 2.76
CA SER A 249 8.19 25.75 2.90
C SER A 249 8.93 24.41 2.92
N PRO A 250 10.13 24.31 2.31
CA PRO A 250 10.94 23.10 2.42
C PRO A 250 11.39 22.88 3.86
N MET A 251 11.36 21.64 4.32
CA MET A 251 11.69 21.23 5.68
C MET A 251 12.19 19.78 5.71
N VAL A 252 12.91 19.44 6.77
CA VAL A 252 13.43 18.09 7.04
C VAL A 252 13.11 17.76 8.50
N GLY A 253 12.48 16.62 8.72
CA GLY A 253 12.20 16.07 10.05
C GLY A 253 12.22 14.54 10.01
N ASP A 254 11.55 13.89 10.96
CA ASP A 254 11.50 12.42 11.06
C ASP A 254 10.88 11.76 9.82
N ASP A 255 9.94 12.45 9.16
CA ASP A 255 9.33 12.02 7.90
C ASP A 255 10.22 12.27 6.66
N GLY A 256 11.45 12.76 6.85
CA GLY A 256 12.38 13.12 5.78
C GLY A 256 12.12 14.51 5.17
N PHE A 257 12.67 14.76 3.98
CA PHE A 257 12.48 16.02 3.27
C PHE A 257 11.07 16.16 2.70
N HIS A 258 10.39 17.26 3.00
CA HIS A 258 9.07 17.60 2.49
C HIS A 258 8.85 19.11 2.40
N TYR A 259 7.77 19.52 1.75
CA TYR A 259 7.28 20.91 1.79
C TYR A 259 6.08 20.98 2.71
N GLY A 260 6.15 21.78 3.78
CA GLY A 260 5.09 21.82 4.78
C GLY A 260 4.68 23.22 5.22
N ALA A 261 3.53 23.27 5.89
CA ALA A 261 3.04 24.44 6.61
C ALA A 261 2.06 24.02 7.72
N ASP A 262 2.14 24.72 8.85
CA ASP A 262 1.15 24.61 9.91
C ASP A 262 -0.15 25.30 9.47
N VAL A 263 -1.21 24.52 9.28
CA VAL A 263 -2.51 25.00 8.78
C VAL A 263 -3.67 24.24 9.42
N THR A 264 -4.82 24.89 9.56
CA THR A 264 -6.08 24.22 9.90
C THR A 264 -6.85 23.90 8.62
N ILE A 265 -6.99 22.64 8.23
CA ILE A 265 -7.87 22.27 7.10
C ILE A 265 -9.33 22.50 7.53
N PRO A 266 -10.10 23.39 6.87
CA PRO A 266 -11.48 23.66 7.29
C PRO A 266 -12.40 22.45 7.05
N GLU A 267 -13.37 22.27 7.95
CA GLU A 267 -14.49 21.35 7.73
C GLU A 267 -15.18 21.66 6.39
N GLY A 268 -15.53 20.62 5.64
CA GLY A 268 -16.12 20.77 4.31
C GLY A 268 -15.12 21.14 3.20
N THR A 269 -13.81 21.01 3.45
CA THR A 269 -12.81 20.95 2.37
C THR A 269 -13.12 19.78 1.45
N THR A 270 -13.26 20.04 0.16
CA THR A 270 -13.57 19.02 -0.85
C THR A 270 -12.36 18.63 -1.69
N LYS A 271 -11.34 19.51 -1.75
CA LYS A 271 -10.18 19.31 -2.62
C LYS A 271 -8.96 20.07 -2.12
N LEU A 272 -7.80 19.43 -2.24
CA LEU A 272 -6.48 20.06 -2.14
C LEU A 272 -5.82 20.08 -3.51
N THR A 273 -5.49 21.26 -4.03
CA THR A 273 -4.81 21.42 -5.32
C THR A 273 -3.41 21.98 -5.11
N LEU A 274 -2.39 21.15 -5.27
CA LEU A 274 -1.00 21.58 -5.19
C LEU A 274 -0.54 22.17 -6.51
N LYS A 275 0.18 23.28 -6.41
CA LYS A 275 0.91 23.93 -7.51
C LYS A 275 2.39 23.84 -7.21
N VAL A 276 3.10 23.10 -8.06
CA VAL A 276 4.55 22.94 -8.02
C VAL A 276 5.11 23.80 -9.15
N GLY A 277 5.82 24.87 -8.81
CA GLY A 277 6.41 25.74 -9.83
C GLY A 277 7.72 25.20 -10.39
N VAL A 278 8.41 26.04 -11.16
CA VAL A 278 9.68 25.68 -11.80
C VAL A 278 10.78 25.52 -10.74
N ALA A 279 11.54 24.44 -10.84
CA ALA A 279 12.67 24.21 -9.94
C ALA A 279 13.76 25.27 -10.10
N ALA A 280 14.23 25.83 -8.99
CA ALA A 280 15.37 26.74 -8.98
C ALA A 280 16.73 26.01 -8.99
N LEU A 281 16.72 24.67 -8.92
CA LEU A 281 17.93 23.86 -8.92
C LEU A 281 18.54 23.72 -10.33
N LYS A 282 19.87 23.71 -10.40
CA LYS A 282 20.58 23.38 -11.64
C LYS A 282 20.44 21.88 -11.92
N THR A 283 19.91 21.54 -13.09
CA THR A 283 19.79 20.15 -13.54
C THR A 283 20.93 19.80 -14.49
N MET A 284 21.38 18.54 -14.44
CA MET A 284 22.48 18.03 -15.27
C MET A 284 22.13 16.66 -15.85
N GLY A 285 22.84 16.26 -16.91
CA GLY A 285 22.66 14.96 -17.57
C GLY A 285 21.22 14.71 -18.02
N ALA A 286 20.69 13.52 -17.70
CA ALA A 286 19.34 13.12 -18.10
C ALA A 286 18.21 13.96 -17.46
N ALA A 287 18.51 14.79 -16.45
CA ALA A 287 17.52 15.63 -15.78
C ALA A 287 17.38 17.03 -16.43
N VAL A 288 18.20 17.40 -17.41
CA VAL A 288 18.16 18.72 -18.05
C VAL A 288 16.76 19.03 -18.60
N GLY A 289 16.20 20.16 -18.18
CA GLY A 289 14.88 20.64 -18.60
C GLY A 289 13.68 19.89 -17.99
N ARG A 290 13.90 18.81 -17.24
CA ARG A 290 12.84 17.95 -16.69
C ARG A 290 11.89 18.72 -15.77
N PHE A 291 12.44 19.59 -14.92
CA PHE A 291 11.70 20.36 -13.90
C PHE A 291 11.43 21.81 -14.33
N GLY A 292 11.50 22.08 -15.64
CA GLY A 292 11.42 23.42 -16.22
C GLY A 292 10.00 23.99 -16.41
N LYS A 293 8.96 23.21 -16.09
CA LYS A 293 7.55 23.62 -16.25
C LYS A 293 6.78 23.46 -14.94
N PRO A 294 5.90 24.42 -14.59
CA PRO A 294 5.04 24.27 -13.44
C PRO A 294 4.02 23.14 -13.68
N VAL A 295 3.63 22.43 -12.63
CA VAL A 295 2.59 21.41 -12.66
C VAL A 295 1.55 21.68 -11.57
N THR A 296 0.34 21.16 -11.79
CA THR A 296 -0.76 21.18 -10.82
C THR A 296 -1.25 19.76 -10.59
N VAL A 297 -1.53 19.40 -9.34
CA VAL A 297 -2.03 18.08 -8.94
C VAL A 297 -3.15 18.26 -7.91
N SER A 298 -4.22 17.47 -8.02
CA SER A 298 -5.44 17.66 -7.23
C SER A 298 -5.84 16.39 -6.51
N PHE A 299 -6.01 16.48 -5.20
CA PHE A 299 -6.48 15.40 -4.34
C PHE A 299 -7.88 15.71 -3.87
N ASP A 300 -8.83 14.82 -4.14
CA ASP A 300 -10.14 14.90 -3.50
C ASP A 300 -9.96 14.71 -1.99
N TRP A 301 -10.67 15.53 -1.22
CA TRP A 301 -10.54 15.59 0.22
C TRP A 301 -11.86 15.19 0.86
N SER A 302 -11.81 14.12 1.64
CA SER A 302 -12.79 13.79 2.67
C SER A 302 -12.01 13.63 3.97
N GLU A 303 -12.54 14.19 5.05
CA GLU A 303 -12.09 13.89 6.41
C GLU A 303 -12.39 12.43 6.77
#